data_AF-A0A8N4IA64-F1
#
_entry.id   AF-A0A8N4IA64-F1
#
_cell.length_a   1.000
_cell.length_b   1.000
_cell.length_c   1.000
_cell.angle_alpha   90.00
_cell.angle_beta   90.00
_cell.angle_gamma   90.00
#
_symmetry.space_group_name_H-M   'P 1'
#
loop_
_entity.id
_entity.type
_entity.pdbx_description
1 polymer ?
#
loop_
_entity_poly.entity_id
_entity_poly.type
_entity_poly.pdbx_seq_one_letter_code
_entity_poly.pdbx_strand_id
1 'polypeptide(L)'
;MLDCCEPLEKIKAEGTTFGKVICLAQCAGAKVEAFRTNQSTINDFRNHVIKCTNSEDCHLITSYHRKILKQTGSGHFSPIGAYHAGSDMVLILDVARFKYPPHWVPLSLLWQAMDTIDEVTGYRRGYMLISRPQEAPSLLYTLNCRQESWLSATKYFIDDVPLLLKSEDLKTVPQVLSLLFQHLPANAGDFITWITEVRRREEDGSNLSEEEKGRLAIKERVLQEVRETKLFKFVTEWLFSVSSCCRNEPSVCDKDSLPDIAASVYYQGAELLNSRDGANQEFCCRGTSIKCLRATEDLPMTLVSGKVVSGGREQLLEVLAPVSPANSSSSGSGLCNSTGSHPTTNDLLTVLLLALPSHTWLGIKDERLLTKIQDIFSTENLPDVLQEEVLHLRRQLQFLRRCKDRG
;
A
#
# COMPACT_ATOMS: atom_id res chain seq x y z
N MET A 1 7.08 0.94 3.01
CA MET A 1 6.29 -0.31 2.99
C MET A 1 5.44 -0.51 4.27
N LEU A 2 5.80 0.07 5.43
CA LEU A 2 5.04 -0.14 6.69
C LEU A 2 4.11 1.00 7.11
N ASP A 3 4.08 2.14 6.41
CA ASP A 3 3.41 3.34 6.92
C ASP A 3 1.97 3.55 6.40
N CYS A 4 1.33 2.52 5.86
CA CYS A 4 -0.06 2.63 5.39
C CYS A 4 -1.10 2.55 6.52
N CYS A 5 -0.74 2.03 7.71
CA CYS A 5 -1.69 1.82 8.82
C CYS A 5 -1.24 2.49 10.12
N GLU A 6 0.07 2.50 10.38
CA GLU A 6 0.67 3.13 11.55
C GLU A 6 2.14 3.45 11.25
N PRO A 7 2.63 4.66 11.61
CA PRO A 7 4.03 5.00 11.43
C PRO A 7 4.97 4.04 12.17
N LEU A 8 6.08 3.67 11.54
CA LEU A 8 7.05 2.73 12.11
C LEU A 8 7.54 3.15 13.51
N GLU A 9 7.76 4.44 13.75
CA GLU A 9 8.22 4.94 15.05
C GLU A 9 7.23 4.69 16.18
N LYS A 10 5.92 4.78 15.87
CA LYS A 10 4.88 4.45 16.83
C LYS A 10 4.85 2.95 17.11
N ILE A 11 5.00 2.11 16.08
CA ILE A 11 5.10 0.66 16.23
C ILE A 11 6.31 0.26 17.09
N LYS A 12 7.46 0.92 16.91
CA LYS A 12 8.67 0.69 17.72
C LYS A 12 8.45 1.02 19.19
N ALA A 13 7.74 2.12 19.48
CA ALA A 13 7.51 2.59 20.85
C ALA A 13 6.42 1.80 21.59
N GLU A 14 5.30 1.52 20.92
CA GLU A 14 4.07 1.02 21.56
C GLU A 14 3.73 -0.43 21.17
N GLY A 15 4.41 -1.00 20.17
CA GLY A 15 4.01 -2.24 19.53
C GLY A 15 2.86 -2.03 18.54
N THR A 16 2.13 -3.09 18.23
CA THR A 16 1.02 -3.03 17.25
C THR A 16 -0.16 -3.89 17.72
N THR A 17 -1.34 -3.61 17.18
CA THR A 17 -2.58 -4.32 17.54
C THR A 17 -2.99 -5.32 16.47
N PHE A 18 -3.85 -6.28 16.82
CA PHE A 18 -4.31 -7.32 15.88
C PHE A 18 -4.89 -6.74 14.58
N GLY A 19 -5.69 -5.67 14.69
CA GLY A 19 -6.27 -4.99 13.52
C GLY A 19 -5.22 -4.33 12.63
N LYS A 20 -4.18 -3.74 13.23
CA LYS A 20 -3.12 -3.06 12.50
C LYS A 20 -2.21 -4.04 11.77
N VAL A 21 -1.90 -5.19 12.36
CA VAL A 21 -1.16 -6.27 11.66
C VAL A 21 -1.91 -6.77 10.43
N ILE A 22 -3.24 -6.93 10.53
CA ILE A 22 -4.08 -7.30 9.37
C ILE A 22 -3.93 -6.27 8.25
N CYS A 23 -4.04 -4.98 8.58
CA CYS A 23 -3.89 -3.91 7.59
C CYS A 23 -2.49 -3.89 6.98
N LEU A 24 -1.44 -4.03 7.77
CA LEU A 24 -0.06 -4.05 7.27
C LEU A 24 0.13 -5.20 6.27
N ALA A 25 -0.38 -6.38 6.58
CA ALA A 25 -0.32 -7.54 5.68
C ALA A 25 -1.14 -7.28 4.39
N GLN A 26 -2.33 -6.68 4.51
CA GLN A 26 -3.16 -6.35 3.35
C GLN A 26 -2.53 -5.28 2.46
N CYS A 27 -1.96 -4.21 3.03
CA CYS A 27 -1.22 -3.19 2.27
C CYS A 27 0.02 -3.76 1.58
N ALA A 28 0.65 -4.77 2.18
CA ALA A 28 1.77 -5.48 1.57
C ALA A 28 1.32 -6.46 0.46
N GLY A 29 0.03 -6.46 0.09
CA GLY A 29 -0.53 -7.27 -0.98
C GLY A 29 -0.87 -8.70 -0.58
N ALA A 30 -0.82 -9.05 0.71
CA ALA A 30 -1.21 -10.39 1.15
C ALA A 30 -2.74 -10.52 1.26
N LYS A 31 -3.26 -11.71 0.93
CA LYS A 31 -4.62 -12.09 1.28
C LYS A 31 -4.64 -12.47 2.76
N VAL A 32 -5.51 -11.84 3.53
CA VAL A 32 -5.61 -12.05 4.98
C VAL A 32 -7.03 -12.45 5.37
N GLU A 33 -7.16 -13.59 6.04
CA GLU A 33 -8.38 -14.05 6.71
C GLU A 33 -8.12 -14.08 8.21
N ALA A 34 -8.79 -13.23 8.99
CA ALA A 34 -8.48 -13.03 10.40
C ALA A 34 -9.69 -13.28 11.30
N PHE A 35 -9.44 -13.95 12.42
CA PHE A 35 -10.47 -14.41 13.35
C PHE A 35 -10.08 -14.06 14.77
N ARG A 36 -10.90 -13.25 15.44
CA ARG A 36 -10.86 -13.16 16.90
C ARG A 36 -11.50 -14.41 17.51
N THR A 37 -11.10 -14.79 18.71
CA THR A 37 -11.60 -16.03 19.33
C THR A 37 -13.11 -16.02 19.60
N ASN A 38 -13.76 -14.86 19.69
CA ASN A 38 -15.23 -14.76 19.78
C ASN A 38 -15.95 -14.83 18.43
N GLN A 39 -15.22 -14.91 17.32
CA GLN A 39 -15.73 -14.99 15.95
C GLN A 39 -15.46 -16.37 15.32
N SER A 40 -14.87 -17.28 16.08
CA SER A 40 -14.40 -18.59 15.62
C SER A 40 -14.42 -19.58 16.79
N THR A 41 -14.23 -20.86 16.52
CA THR A 41 -14.11 -21.90 17.56
C THR A 41 -12.71 -22.49 17.60
N ILE A 42 -12.37 -23.19 18.70
CA ILE A 42 -11.12 -23.94 18.79
C ILE A 42 -11.00 -25.02 17.69
N ASN A 43 -12.12 -25.57 17.23
CA ASN A 43 -12.13 -26.56 16.16
C ASN A 43 -11.82 -25.91 14.80
N ASP A 44 -12.39 -24.73 14.54
CA ASP A 44 -12.04 -23.94 13.36
C ASP A 44 -10.56 -23.55 13.38
N PHE A 45 -10.05 -23.13 14.53
CA PHE A 45 -8.62 -22.84 14.69
C PHE A 45 -7.74 -24.06 14.39
N ARG A 46 -8.10 -25.24 14.92
CA ARG A 46 -7.38 -26.49 14.62
C ARG A 46 -7.40 -26.82 13.14
N ASN A 47 -8.55 -26.70 12.48
CA ASN A 47 -8.67 -26.93 11.05
C ASN A 47 -7.80 -25.97 10.23
N HIS A 48 -7.75 -24.68 10.61
CA HIS A 48 -6.90 -23.69 9.96
C HIS A 48 -5.40 -23.93 10.19
N VAL A 49 -5.02 -24.34 11.40
CA VAL A 49 -3.64 -24.75 11.71
C VAL A 49 -3.24 -25.91 10.81
N ILE A 50 -4.04 -26.99 10.77
CA ILE A 50 -3.77 -28.16 9.93
C ILE A 50 -3.66 -27.77 8.45
N LYS A 51 -4.58 -26.93 7.96
CA LYS A 51 -4.58 -26.45 6.58
C LYS A 51 -3.26 -25.73 6.25
N CYS A 52 -2.86 -24.75 7.05
CA CYS A 52 -1.72 -23.90 6.71
C CYS A 52 -0.36 -24.56 7.04
N THR A 53 -0.30 -25.50 7.97
CA THR A 53 0.94 -26.30 8.16
C THR A 53 1.15 -27.38 7.10
N ASN A 54 0.14 -27.64 6.25
CA ASN A 54 0.23 -28.55 5.09
C ASN A 54 0.28 -27.81 3.74
N SER A 55 0.49 -26.49 3.76
CA SER A 55 0.46 -25.65 2.57
C SER A 55 1.77 -24.86 2.44
N GLU A 56 2.27 -24.72 1.22
CA GLU A 56 3.40 -23.82 0.93
C GLU A 56 2.92 -22.36 0.81
N ASP A 57 1.68 -22.14 0.36
CA ASP A 57 1.13 -20.80 0.10
C ASP A 57 0.20 -20.23 1.20
N CYS A 58 0.02 -20.93 2.33
CA CYS A 58 -0.75 -20.45 3.47
C CYS A 58 0.08 -20.51 4.74
N HIS A 59 0.12 -19.41 5.48
CA HIS A 59 0.76 -19.34 6.78
C HIS A 59 -0.19 -18.79 7.83
N LEU A 60 0.01 -19.18 9.08
CA LEU A 60 -0.84 -18.76 10.19
C LEU A 60 -0.03 -17.96 11.20
N ILE A 61 -0.50 -16.76 11.56
CA ILE A 61 0.07 -15.93 12.61
C ILE A 61 -0.93 -15.85 13.76
N THR A 62 -0.46 -16.05 14.99
CA THR A 62 -1.27 -15.92 16.20
C THR A 62 -0.94 -14.64 16.94
N SER A 63 -1.95 -14.06 17.59
CA SER A 63 -1.85 -13.00 18.58
C SER A 63 -2.32 -13.55 19.92
N TYR A 64 -1.43 -13.67 20.89
CA TYR A 64 -1.72 -14.36 22.15
C TYR A 64 -1.09 -13.65 23.35
N HIS A 65 -1.60 -13.93 24.55
CA HIS A 65 -1.05 -13.40 25.79
C HIS A 65 -0.06 -14.40 26.42
N ARG A 66 1.22 -13.99 26.53
CA ARG A 66 2.31 -14.81 27.07
C ARG A 66 2.11 -15.32 28.50
N LYS A 67 1.41 -14.55 29.37
CA LYS A 67 1.16 -14.96 30.76
C LYS A 67 0.39 -16.29 30.86
N ILE A 68 -0.51 -16.57 29.92
CA ILE A 68 -1.24 -17.85 29.90
C ILE A 68 -0.28 -19.03 29.64
N LEU A 69 0.78 -18.80 28.86
CA LEU A 69 1.85 -19.78 28.63
C LEU A 69 2.92 -19.78 29.73
N LYS A 70 2.71 -19.06 30.85
CA LYS A 70 3.71 -18.82 31.91
C LYS A 70 5.01 -18.20 31.39
N GLN A 71 4.93 -17.43 30.32
CA GLN A 71 6.04 -16.68 29.75
C GLN A 71 6.02 -15.22 30.21
N THR A 72 7.20 -14.60 30.27
CA THR A 72 7.35 -13.20 30.63
C THR A 72 6.90 -12.31 29.48
N GLY A 73 6.07 -11.31 29.79
CA GLY A 73 5.55 -10.33 28.82
C GLY A 73 4.02 -10.38 28.70
N SER A 74 3.46 -9.48 27.89
CA SER A 74 2.02 -9.36 27.68
C SER A 74 1.59 -9.98 26.34
N GLY A 75 1.07 -9.18 25.42
CA GLY A 75 0.67 -9.60 24.08
C GLY A 75 1.88 -9.91 23.20
N HIS A 76 1.74 -10.90 22.32
CA HIS A 76 2.78 -11.29 21.38
C HIS A 76 2.19 -11.82 20.06
N PHE A 77 2.96 -11.67 18.98
CA PHE A 77 2.63 -12.23 17.68
C PHE A 77 3.70 -13.22 17.25
N SER A 78 3.30 -14.38 16.74
CA SER A 78 4.26 -15.33 16.14
C SER A 78 3.59 -16.23 15.11
N PRO A 79 4.31 -16.62 14.04
CA PRO A 79 3.87 -17.66 13.12
C PRO A 79 3.77 -19.04 13.79
N ILE A 80 2.87 -19.88 13.27
CA ILE A 80 2.84 -21.32 13.56
C ILE A 80 3.63 -22.04 12.49
N GLY A 81 4.63 -22.82 12.91
CA GLY A 81 5.53 -23.55 12.02
C GLY A 81 5.12 -24.99 11.76
N ALA A 82 4.41 -25.64 12.68
CA ALA A 82 4.01 -27.04 12.55
C ALA A 82 2.85 -27.40 13.48
N TYR A 83 2.18 -28.51 13.17
CA TYR A 83 1.16 -29.14 13.99
C TYR A 83 1.48 -30.62 14.20
N HIS A 84 1.37 -31.08 15.43
CA HIS A 84 1.57 -32.47 15.79
C HIS A 84 0.23 -33.08 16.24
N ALA A 85 -0.40 -33.84 15.33
CA ALA A 85 -1.73 -34.41 15.54
C ALA A 85 -1.80 -35.39 16.72
N GLY A 86 -0.75 -36.20 16.93
CA GLY A 86 -0.75 -37.23 17.99
C GLY A 86 -0.82 -36.68 19.41
N SER A 87 -0.38 -35.44 19.62
CA SER A 87 -0.40 -34.79 20.94
C SER A 87 -1.16 -33.45 20.95
N ASP A 88 -1.88 -33.14 19.87
CA ASP A 88 -2.58 -31.86 19.66
C ASP A 88 -1.74 -30.62 20.03
N MET A 89 -0.50 -30.56 19.54
CA MET A 89 0.43 -29.46 19.80
C MET A 89 0.74 -28.64 18.55
N VAL A 90 1.04 -27.37 18.75
CA VAL A 90 1.48 -26.43 17.70
C VAL A 90 2.88 -25.92 18.01
N LEU A 91 3.71 -25.79 16.98
CA LEU A 91 5.04 -25.20 17.08
C LEU A 91 4.95 -23.69 16.84
N ILE A 92 5.22 -22.90 17.86
CA ILE A 92 5.32 -21.44 17.75
C ILE A 92 6.74 -21.06 17.32
N LEU A 93 6.86 -20.33 16.21
CA LEU A 93 8.13 -19.74 15.77
C LEU A 93 8.32 -18.36 16.42
N ASP A 94 8.70 -18.35 17.70
CA ASP A 94 8.79 -17.13 18.51
C ASP A 94 9.79 -16.12 17.91
N VAL A 95 9.30 -14.93 17.55
CA VAL A 95 10.11 -13.89 16.89
C VAL A 95 10.99 -13.13 17.88
N ALA A 96 10.72 -13.20 19.19
CA ALA A 96 11.58 -12.69 20.25
C ALA A 96 12.69 -13.70 20.59
N ARG A 97 13.51 -14.03 19.58
CA ARG A 97 14.57 -15.06 19.65
C ARG A 97 15.60 -14.84 20.76
N PHE A 98 15.75 -13.60 21.23
CA PHE A 98 16.60 -13.27 22.37
C PHE A 98 16.06 -13.80 23.71
N LYS A 99 14.80 -14.26 23.75
CA LYS A 99 14.09 -14.62 24.98
C LYS A 99 13.57 -16.05 24.99
N TYR A 100 12.97 -16.50 23.89
CA TYR A 100 12.44 -17.86 23.78
C TYR A 100 12.81 -18.48 22.42
N PRO A 101 13.21 -19.76 22.39
CA PRO A 101 13.34 -20.51 21.14
C PRO A 101 11.96 -20.86 20.57
N PRO A 102 11.89 -21.36 19.32
CA PRO A 102 10.71 -22.06 18.85
C PRO A 102 10.32 -23.18 19.83
N HIS A 103 9.03 -23.27 20.16
CA HIS A 103 8.56 -24.17 21.21
C HIS A 103 7.16 -24.72 20.92
N TRP A 104 6.91 -25.94 21.39
CA TRP A 104 5.63 -26.62 21.26
C TRP A 104 4.69 -26.23 22.39
N VAL A 105 3.43 -25.97 22.04
CA VAL A 105 2.36 -25.62 22.99
C VAL A 105 1.13 -26.47 22.69
N PRO A 106 0.40 -26.99 23.70
CA PRO A 106 -0.91 -27.60 23.48
C PRO A 106 -1.85 -26.61 22.77
N LEU A 107 -2.53 -27.06 21.72
CA LEU A 107 -3.40 -26.20 20.92
C LEU A 107 -4.48 -25.53 21.78
N SER A 108 -5.04 -26.27 22.73
CA SER A 108 -6.02 -25.77 23.71
C SER A 108 -5.47 -24.67 24.61
N LEU A 109 -4.20 -24.76 25.01
CA LEU A 109 -3.55 -23.74 25.83
C LEU A 109 -3.26 -22.49 25.00
N LEU A 110 -2.84 -22.63 23.75
CA LEU A 110 -2.69 -21.48 22.85
C LEU A 110 -4.04 -20.81 22.57
N TRP A 111 -5.11 -21.59 22.38
CA TRP A 111 -6.46 -21.04 22.25
C TRP A 111 -6.85 -20.19 23.47
N GLN A 112 -6.62 -20.68 24.69
CA GLN A 112 -6.84 -19.90 25.91
C GLN A 112 -5.99 -18.63 25.95
N ALA A 113 -4.74 -18.69 25.47
CA ALA A 113 -3.86 -17.53 25.39
C ALA A 113 -4.35 -16.47 24.39
N MET A 114 -4.96 -16.89 23.28
CA MET A 114 -5.63 -16.01 22.31
C MET A 114 -6.98 -15.51 22.84
N ASP A 115 -7.68 -16.30 23.67
CA ASP A 115 -8.99 -15.98 24.23
C ASP A 115 -8.92 -14.99 25.41
N THR A 116 -8.06 -14.00 25.27
CA THR A 116 -7.82 -12.93 26.23
C THR A 116 -8.09 -11.58 25.59
N ILE A 117 -8.54 -10.61 26.39
CA ILE A 117 -8.77 -9.24 25.92
C ILE A 117 -7.43 -8.52 25.77
N ASP A 118 -7.24 -7.84 24.64
CA ASP A 118 -6.17 -6.86 24.46
C ASP A 118 -6.60 -5.53 25.08
N GLU A 119 -5.94 -5.13 26.17
CA GLU A 119 -6.27 -3.94 26.97
C GLU A 119 -6.26 -2.65 26.14
N VAL A 120 -5.41 -2.56 25.12
CA VAL A 120 -5.31 -1.39 24.23
C VAL A 120 -6.57 -1.22 23.38
N THR A 121 -7.19 -2.33 22.95
CA THR A 121 -8.29 -2.28 21.97
C THR A 121 -9.64 -2.66 22.55
N GLY A 122 -9.68 -3.30 23.72
CA GLY A 122 -10.90 -3.86 24.32
C GLY A 122 -11.44 -5.09 23.59
N TYR A 123 -10.76 -5.58 22.55
CA TYR A 123 -11.18 -6.75 21.78
C TYR A 123 -10.34 -7.99 22.14
N ARG A 124 -10.93 -9.18 21.95
CA ARG A 124 -10.19 -10.45 22.10
C ARG A 124 -9.08 -10.59 21.07
N ARG A 125 -7.95 -11.20 21.43
CA ARG A 125 -6.90 -11.56 20.46
C ARG A 125 -7.39 -12.69 19.53
N GLY A 126 -6.50 -13.32 18.77
CA GLY A 126 -6.91 -14.26 17.74
C GLY A 126 -5.80 -14.69 16.80
N TYR A 127 -6.17 -15.16 15.62
CA TYR A 127 -5.24 -15.65 14.60
C TYR A 127 -5.61 -15.14 13.21
N MET A 128 -4.64 -15.11 12.31
CA MET A 128 -4.84 -14.73 10.91
C MET A 128 -4.13 -15.71 9.98
N LEU A 129 -4.78 -16.05 8.89
CA LEU A 129 -4.23 -16.78 7.77
C LEU A 129 -3.73 -15.75 6.75
N ILE A 130 -2.51 -15.95 6.28
CA ILE A 130 -1.85 -15.11 5.30
C ILE A 130 -1.52 -16.00 4.11
N SER A 131 -1.91 -15.57 2.91
CA SER A 131 -1.66 -16.30 1.67
C SER A 131 -1.35 -15.33 0.53
N ARG A 132 -0.70 -15.86 -0.51
CA ARG A 132 -0.55 -15.14 -1.78
C ARG A 132 -1.93 -15.05 -2.46
N PRO A 133 -2.38 -13.87 -2.92
CA PRO A 133 -3.54 -13.78 -3.80
C PRO A 133 -3.32 -14.59 -5.09
N GLN A 134 -4.39 -15.06 -5.73
CA GLN A 134 -4.28 -15.75 -7.04
C GLN A 134 -3.72 -14.82 -8.13
N GLU A 135 -4.03 -13.53 -8.04
CA GLU A 135 -3.46 -12.47 -8.86
C GLU A 135 -2.83 -11.43 -7.93
N ALA A 136 -1.52 -11.25 -8.03
CA ALA A 136 -0.82 -10.29 -7.19
C ALA A 136 -1.29 -8.87 -7.57
N PRO A 137 -1.74 -8.04 -6.62
CA PRO A 137 -2.03 -6.64 -6.92
C PRO A 137 -0.74 -5.99 -7.46
N SER A 138 -0.88 -5.05 -8.40
CA SER A 138 0.30 -4.36 -8.94
C SER A 138 1.08 -3.62 -7.85
N LEU A 139 0.36 -3.18 -6.80
CA LEU A 139 0.87 -2.35 -5.72
C LEU A 139 1.59 -1.12 -6.30
N LEU A 140 1.03 -0.54 -7.37
CA LEU A 140 1.54 0.71 -7.93
C LEU A 140 1.20 1.87 -6.99
N TYR A 141 0.03 1.87 -6.38
CA TYR A 141 -0.48 2.95 -5.56
C TYR A 141 -0.78 2.48 -4.13
N THR A 142 -0.61 3.37 -3.17
CA THR A 142 -0.93 3.10 -1.76
C THR A 142 -1.33 4.36 -1.01
N LEU A 143 -2.15 4.22 0.03
CA LEU A 143 -2.50 5.31 0.92
C LEU A 143 -1.41 5.52 1.97
N ASN A 144 -1.08 6.77 2.21
CA ASN A 144 0.00 7.18 3.11
C ASN A 144 -0.56 7.63 4.45
N CYS A 145 -0.14 6.99 5.53
CA CYS A 145 -0.54 7.32 6.90
C CYS A 145 0.62 7.81 7.77
N ARG A 146 1.74 8.25 7.17
CA ARG A 146 2.90 8.78 7.90
C ARG A 146 2.58 10.03 8.71
N GLN A 147 1.76 10.91 8.16
CA GLN A 147 1.38 12.17 8.76
C GLN A 147 -0.11 12.14 9.14
N GLU A 148 -0.53 12.87 10.18
CA GLU A 148 -1.95 12.98 10.55
C GLU A 148 -2.86 13.53 9.44
N SER A 149 -2.28 14.02 8.33
CA SER A 149 -2.99 14.42 7.11
C SER A 149 -3.95 13.36 6.56
N TRP A 150 -3.68 12.08 6.81
CA TRP A 150 -4.58 11.00 6.39
C TRP A 150 -5.95 11.08 7.07
N LEU A 151 -6.04 11.62 8.28
CA LEU A 151 -7.31 11.78 9.02
C LEU A 151 -8.22 12.81 8.33
N SER A 152 -7.67 13.97 7.97
CA SER A 152 -8.41 15.03 7.27
C SER A 152 -8.80 14.58 5.87
N ALA A 153 -7.90 13.93 5.13
CA ALA A 153 -8.21 13.40 3.81
C ALA A 153 -9.28 12.29 3.86
N THR A 154 -9.15 11.33 4.78
CA THR A 154 -10.14 10.24 4.93
C THR A 154 -11.50 10.79 5.32
N LYS A 155 -11.57 11.70 6.30
CA LYS A 155 -12.82 12.38 6.68
C LYS A 155 -13.43 13.10 5.48
N TYR A 156 -12.61 13.85 4.73
CA TYR A 156 -13.08 14.59 3.57
C TYR A 156 -13.73 13.67 2.54
N PHE A 157 -13.00 12.66 2.05
CA PHE A 157 -13.46 11.78 0.98
C PHE A 157 -14.62 10.86 1.38
N ILE A 158 -14.67 10.41 2.64
CA ILE A 158 -15.67 9.45 3.10
C ILE A 158 -16.91 10.11 3.69
N ASP A 159 -16.75 11.18 4.45
CA ASP A 159 -17.84 11.81 5.20
C ASP A 159 -18.30 13.12 4.55
N ASP A 160 -17.36 14.00 4.17
CA ASP A 160 -17.71 15.36 3.76
C ASP A 160 -18.14 15.42 2.27
N VAL A 161 -17.48 14.69 1.37
CA VAL A 161 -17.82 14.64 -0.07
C VAL A 161 -19.30 14.24 -0.31
N PRO A 162 -19.84 13.16 0.29
CA PRO A 162 -21.26 12.82 0.11
C PRO A 162 -22.22 13.94 0.55
N LEU A 163 -21.84 14.72 1.57
CA LEU A 163 -22.63 15.86 2.06
C LEU A 163 -22.56 17.04 1.08
N LEU A 164 -21.38 17.35 0.55
CA LEU A 164 -21.17 18.39 -0.46
C LEU A 164 -21.96 18.12 -1.74
N LEU A 165 -21.95 16.87 -2.22
CA LEU A 165 -22.70 16.46 -3.41
C LEU A 165 -24.22 16.59 -3.21
N LYS A 166 -24.69 16.52 -1.96
CA LYS A 166 -26.12 16.65 -1.60
C LYS A 166 -26.55 18.12 -1.47
N SER A 167 -25.65 19.03 -1.08
CA SER A 167 -26.00 20.45 -0.89
C SER A 167 -26.13 21.18 -2.22
N GLU A 168 -25.25 20.90 -3.17
CA GLU A 168 -25.17 21.63 -4.46
C GLU A 168 -26.17 21.13 -5.52
N ASP A 169 -26.44 21.96 -6.54
CA ASP A 169 -27.20 21.58 -7.74
C ASP A 169 -26.25 21.41 -8.94
N LEU A 170 -25.62 20.24 -9.02
CA LEU A 170 -24.61 19.91 -10.04
C LEU A 170 -25.29 19.36 -11.30
N LYS A 171 -24.85 19.82 -12.48
CA LYS A 171 -25.40 19.42 -13.79
C LYS A 171 -24.40 18.69 -14.68
N THR A 172 -23.10 18.83 -14.42
CA THR A 172 -22.04 18.25 -15.27
C THR A 172 -20.93 17.58 -14.46
N VAL A 173 -20.22 16.63 -15.08
CA VAL A 173 -19.07 15.94 -14.46
C VAL A 173 -17.94 16.92 -14.08
N PRO A 174 -17.56 17.91 -14.91
CA PRO A 174 -16.59 18.92 -14.49
C PRO A 174 -17.01 19.73 -13.26
N GLN A 175 -18.30 20.03 -13.08
CA GLN A 175 -18.78 20.72 -11.87
C GLN A 175 -18.60 19.85 -10.61
N VAL A 176 -18.84 18.55 -10.72
CA VAL A 176 -18.58 17.59 -9.64
C VAL A 176 -17.10 17.62 -9.28
N LEU A 177 -16.20 17.46 -10.26
CA LEU A 177 -14.75 17.47 -10.00
C LEU A 177 -14.29 18.81 -9.41
N SER A 178 -14.75 19.94 -9.95
CA SER A 178 -14.43 21.26 -9.40
C SER A 178 -14.86 21.40 -7.94
N LEU A 179 -16.04 20.92 -7.56
CA LEU A 179 -16.51 20.95 -6.17
C LEU A 179 -15.61 20.11 -5.25
N LEU A 180 -15.23 18.90 -5.68
CA LEU A 180 -14.35 18.02 -4.90
C LEU A 180 -12.97 18.67 -4.68
N PHE A 181 -12.41 19.27 -5.73
CA PHE A 181 -11.06 19.81 -5.63
C PHE A 181 -11.02 21.19 -4.97
N GLN A 182 -12.07 22.00 -5.07
CA GLN A 182 -12.17 23.29 -4.37
C GLN A 182 -12.16 23.13 -2.84
N HIS A 183 -12.73 22.04 -2.34
CA HIS A 183 -12.79 21.75 -0.91
C HIS A 183 -11.73 20.73 -0.45
N LEU A 184 -10.77 20.41 -1.30
CA LEU A 184 -9.73 19.44 -0.98
C LEU A 184 -8.84 19.97 0.17
N PRO A 185 -8.55 19.16 1.20
CA PRO A 185 -7.63 19.56 2.26
C PRO A 185 -6.24 19.89 1.71
N ALA A 186 -5.57 20.90 2.28
CA ALA A 186 -4.26 21.40 1.81
C ALA A 186 -3.15 20.33 1.78
N ASN A 187 -3.29 19.27 2.57
CA ASN A 187 -2.35 18.15 2.70
C ASN A 187 -2.86 16.86 2.03
N ALA A 188 -3.94 16.92 1.25
CA ALA A 188 -4.49 15.75 0.57
C ALA A 188 -3.56 15.19 -0.52
N GLY A 189 -2.65 16.02 -1.05
CA GLY A 189 -1.62 15.59 -2.01
C GLY A 189 -0.71 14.49 -1.46
N ASP A 190 -0.46 14.48 -0.15
CA ASP A 190 0.37 13.45 0.49
C ASP A 190 -0.39 12.16 0.80
N PHE A 191 -1.71 12.14 0.63
CA PHE A 191 -2.59 11.04 1.09
C PHE A 191 -2.46 9.77 0.25
N ILE A 192 -2.20 9.92 -1.04
CA ILE A 192 -1.94 8.80 -1.96
C ILE A 192 -0.53 8.97 -2.53
N THR A 193 0.19 7.87 -2.63
CA THR A 193 1.52 7.84 -3.24
C THR A 193 1.66 6.61 -4.11
N TRP A 194 2.69 6.58 -4.94
CA TRP A 194 3.01 5.43 -5.78
C TRP A 194 4.29 4.73 -5.29
N ILE A 195 4.38 3.42 -5.50
CA ILE A 195 5.45 2.58 -4.95
C ILE A 195 6.50 2.30 -6.01
N THR A 196 7.72 2.70 -5.70
CA THR A 196 8.95 2.27 -6.39
C THR A 196 9.51 1.00 -5.78
N GLU A 197 10.12 0.14 -6.59
CA GLU A 197 10.87 -1.01 -6.09
C GLU A 197 12.34 -0.65 -5.93
N VAL A 198 12.92 -1.04 -4.78
CA VAL A 198 14.35 -0.83 -4.48
C VAL A 198 15.01 -2.19 -4.38
N ARG A 199 16.12 -2.36 -5.09
CA ARG A 199 16.95 -3.56 -5.00
C ARG A 199 18.41 -3.24 -4.73
N ARG A 200 19.12 -4.20 -4.15
CA ARG A 200 20.58 -4.19 -4.07
C ARG A 200 21.13 -4.80 -5.34
N ARG A 201 22.17 -4.19 -5.94
CA ARG A 201 22.89 -4.86 -7.03
C ARG A 201 23.77 -5.95 -6.42
N GLU A 202 23.51 -7.21 -6.79
CA GLU A 202 24.38 -8.34 -6.46
C GLU A 202 25.66 -8.30 -7.32
N GLU A 203 26.78 -8.83 -6.81
CA GLU A 203 28.10 -8.75 -7.46
C GLU A 203 28.16 -9.40 -8.85
N ASP A 204 27.22 -10.30 -9.18
CA ASP A 204 27.31 -11.20 -10.34
C ASP A 204 26.20 -11.04 -11.41
N GLY A 205 25.45 -9.93 -11.44
CA GLY A 205 24.45 -9.75 -12.48
C GLY A 205 23.79 -8.37 -12.59
N SER A 206 23.84 -7.78 -13.78
CA SER A 206 23.13 -6.54 -14.14
C SER A 206 21.66 -6.75 -14.52
N ASN A 207 21.19 -7.99 -14.61
CA ASN A 207 19.89 -8.33 -15.19
C ASN A 207 18.81 -8.45 -14.10
N LEU A 208 17.58 -8.05 -14.44
CA LEU A 208 16.41 -8.24 -13.59
C LEU A 208 15.97 -9.71 -13.66
N SER A 209 15.50 -10.25 -12.53
CA SER A 209 14.84 -11.55 -12.48
C SER A 209 13.50 -11.51 -13.24
N GLU A 210 13.02 -12.68 -13.70
CA GLU A 210 11.72 -12.78 -14.36
C GLU A 210 10.57 -12.33 -13.46
N GLU A 211 10.70 -12.53 -12.14
CA GLU A 211 9.72 -12.04 -11.17
C GLU A 211 9.69 -10.51 -11.10
N GLU A 212 10.87 -9.86 -11.02
CA GLU A 212 10.97 -8.39 -11.03
C GLU A 212 10.40 -7.80 -12.32
N LYS A 213 10.71 -8.41 -13.47
CA LYS A 213 10.15 -7.99 -14.77
C LYS A 213 8.62 -8.13 -14.79
N GLY A 214 8.10 -9.25 -14.31
CA GLY A 214 6.67 -9.51 -14.24
C GLY A 214 5.93 -8.47 -13.38
N ARG A 215 6.44 -8.16 -12.18
CA ARG A 215 5.84 -7.14 -11.30
C ARG A 215 5.85 -5.74 -11.93
N LEU A 216 6.94 -5.36 -12.58
CA LEU A 216 7.04 -4.07 -13.27
C LEU A 216 6.08 -3.97 -14.45
N ALA A 217 5.99 -5.02 -15.27
CA ALA A 217 5.07 -5.05 -16.41
C ALA A 217 3.60 -4.86 -15.97
N ILE A 218 3.21 -5.46 -14.84
CA ILE A 218 1.87 -5.25 -14.27
C ILE A 218 1.68 -3.79 -13.84
N LYS A 219 2.67 -3.16 -13.19
CA LYS A 219 2.60 -1.74 -12.81
C LYS A 219 2.50 -0.80 -14.01
N GLU A 220 3.27 -1.07 -15.06
CA GLU A 220 3.21 -0.30 -16.31
C GLU A 220 1.83 -0.43 -16.97
N ARG A 221 1.28 -1.65 -16.99
CA ARG A 221 -0.07 -1.90 -17.48
C ARG A 221 -1.13 -1.16 -16.67
N VAL A 222 -1.05 -1.18 -15.33
CA VAL A 222 -1.96 -0.36 -14.49
C VAL A 222 -1.85 1.11 -14.87
N LEU A 223 -0.63 1.67 -14.93
CA LEU A 223 -0.43 3.09 -15.26
C LEU A 223 -1.02 3.44 -16.63
N GLN A 224 -0.86 2.56 -17.63
CA GLN A 224 -1.47 2.73 -18.93
C GLN A 224 -3.01 2.71 -18.85
N GLU A 225 -3.58 1.69 -18.20
CA GLU A 225 -5.03 1.54 -18.05
C GLU A 225 -5.66 2.74 -17.32
N VAL A 226 -4.97 3.32 -16.32
CA VAL A 226 -5.38 4.57 -15.64
C VAL A 226 -5.53 5.71 -16.65
N ARG A 227 -4.51 5.92 -17.50
CA ARG A 227 -4.46 7.02 -18.47
C ARG A 227 -5.48 6.89 -19.60
N GLU A 228 -5.91 5.66 -19.88
CA GLU A 228 -6.93 5.36 -20.88
C GLU A 228 -8.36 5.60 -20.37
N THR A 229 -8.56 5.74 -19.05
CA THR A 229 -9.89 5.97 -18.48
C THR A 229 -10.51 7.29 -18.92
N LYS A 230 -11.86 7.33 -18.99
CA LYS A 230 -12.62 8.57 -19.20
C LYS A 230 -12.33 9.60 -18.09
N LEU A 231 -12.15 9.13 -16.85
CA LEU A 231 -11.90 9.99 -15.69
C LEU A 231 -10.55 10.72 -15.80
N PHE A 232 -9.50 10.04 -16.23
CA PHE A 232 -8.18 10.66 -16.41
C PHE A 232 -8.22 11.87 -17.35
N LYS A 233 -9.01 11.77 -18.43
CA LYS A 233 -9.23 12.90 -19.35
C LYS A 233 -9.89 14.08 -18.64
N PHE A 234 -10.96 13.85 -17.88
CA PHE A 234 -11.62 14.92 -17.12
C PHE A 234 -10.70 15.55 -16.06
N VAL A 235 -9.92 14.76 -15.34
CA VAL A 235 -8.95 15.25 -14.34
C VAL A 235 -7.87 16.10 -15.01
N THR A 236 -7.34 15.64 -16.15
CA THR A 236 -6.31 16.35 -16.91
C THR A 236 -6.82 17.67 -17.49
N GLU A 237 -8.01 17.67 -18.12
CA GLU A 237 -8.66 18.88 -18.64
C GLU A 237 -8.93 19.90 -17.51
N TRP A 238 -9.39 19.43 -16.36
CA TRP A 238 -9.64 20.28 -15.20
C TRP A 238 -8.34 20.92 -14.67
N LEU A 239 -7.28 20.15 -14.44
CA LEU A 239 -5.99 20.69 -13.97
C LEU A 239 -5.38 21.68 -14.98
N PHE A 240 -5.56 21.44 -16.27
CA PHE A 240 -5.14 22.36 -17.32
C PHE A 240 -5.94 23.68 -17.26
N SER A 241 -7.25 23.60 -17.00
CA SER A 241 -8.09 24.80 -16.88
C SER A 241 -7.71 25.66 -15.66
N VAL A 242 -7.44 25.05 -14.51
CA VAL A 242 -7.08 25.75 -13.27
C VAL A 242 -5.68 26.38 -13.37
N SER A 243 -4.70 25.68 -13.93
CA SER A 243 -3.34 26.23 -14.13
C SER A 243 -3.33 27.42 -15.11
N SER A 244 -4.27 27.47 -16.05
CA SER A 244 -4.43 28.63 -16.94
C SER A 244 -5.05 29.86 -16.25
N CYS A 245 -5.90 29.66 -15.24
CA CYS A 245 -6.61 30.73 -14.52
C CYS A 245 -5.86 31.24 -13.28
N CYS A 246 -4.99 30.44 -12.67
CA CYS A 246 -4.32 30.73 -11.41
C CYS A 246 -2.78 30.69 -11.57
N ARG A 247 -2.17 31.77 -12.06
CA ARG A 247 -0.70 31.88 -12.18
C ARG A 247 0.06 32.06 -10.85
N ASN A 248 -0.62 32.21 -9.72
CA ASN A 248 -0.01 32.67 -8.45
C ASN A 248 -0.26 31.80 -7.21
N GLU A 249 -0.87 30.61 -7.34
CA GLU A 249 -0.96 29.65 -6.23
C GLU A 249 0.18 28.62 -6.35
N PRO A 250 0.83 28.20 -5.25
CA PRO A 250 1.81 27.13 -5.31
C PRO A 250 1.13 25.88 -5.87
N SER A 251 1.65 25.35 -6.98
CA SER A 251 1.16 24.14 -7.61
C SER A 251 1.09 23.02 -6.56
N VAL A 252 -0.10 22.43 -6.45
CA VAL A 252 -0.48 21.53 -5.35
C VAL A 252 0.45 20.31 -5.20
N CYS A 253 1.30 19.95 -6.17
CA CYS A 253 2.23 18.81 -6.07
C CYS A 253 3.40 18.84 -7.08
N ASP A 254 4.01 19.98 -7.39
CA ASP A 254 5.07 20.03 -8.42
C ASP A 254 6.50 19.90 -7.82
N LYS A 255 6.74 18.81 -7.10
CA LYS A 255 8.06 18.48 -6.49
C LYS A 255 8.72 17.24 -7.07
N ASP A 256 8.11 16.60 -8.07
CA ASP A 256 8.42 15.21 -8.40
C ASP A 256 9.28 15.09 -9.66
N SER A 257 10.52 15.59 -9.60
CA SER A 257 11.50 15.14 -10.57
C SER A 257 11.93 13.70 -10.23
N LEU A 258 12.01 12.81 -11.23
CA LEU A 258 12.46 11.43 -11.03
C LEU A 258 13.79 11.33 -10.25
N PRO A 259 14.80 12.21 -10.47
CA PRO A 259 15.98 12.30 -9.61
C PRO A 259 15.69 12.53 -8.12
N ASP A 260 14.75 13.42 -7.78
CA ASP A 260 14.41 13.78 -6.40
C ASP A 260 13.67 12.63 -5.70
N ILE A 261 12.76 11.97 -6.42
CA ILE A 261 12.07 10.76 -5.96
C ILE A 261 13.09 9.66 -5.69
N ALA A 262 14.00 9.41 -6.64
CA ALA A 262 15.03 8.39 -6.48
C ALA A 262 15.91 8.67 -5.26
N ALA A 263 16.32 9.93 -5.05
CA ALA A 263 17.08 10.33 -3.87
C ALA A 263 16.33 10.03 -2.56
N SER A 264 15.06 10.43 -2.46
CA SER A 264 14.21 10.16 -1.28
C SER A 264 14.06 8.66 -1.01
N VAL A 265 13.82 7.87 -2.06
CA VAL A 265 13.67 6.42 -1.98
C VAL A 265 14.97 5.75 -1.52
N TYR A 266 16.13 6.21 -2.00
CA TYR A 266 17.43 5.70 -1.54
C TYR A 266 17.66 5.93 -0.05
N TYR A 267 17.33 7.11 0.47
CA TYR A 267 17.44 7.39 1.90
C TYR A 267 16.55 6.46 2.74
N GLN A 268 15.28 6.30 2.35
CA GLN A 268 14.35 5.42 3.06
C GLN A 268 14.75 3.95 2.97
N GLY A 269 15.22 3.50 1.79
CA GLY A 269 15.72 2.15 1.60
C GLY A 269 16.95 1.86 2.46
N ALA A 270 17.89 2.80 2.56
CA ALA A 270 19.09 2.65 3.38
C ALA A 270 18.77 2.55 4.88
N GLU A 271 17.79 3.30 5.38
CA GLU A 271 17.34 3.21 6.77
C GLU A 271 16.74 1.82 7.08
N LEU A 272 15.84 1.33 6.22
CA LEU A 272 15.19 0.02 6.38
C LEU A 272 16.18 -1.15 6.32
N LEU A 273 17.19 -1.05 5.45
CA LEU A 273 18.15 -2.12 5.20
C LEU A 273 19.28 -2.20 6.23
N ASN A 274 19.48 -1.15 7.04
CA ASN A 274 20.55 -1.05 8.04
C ASN A 274 20.04 -1.06 9.49
N SER A 275 18.80 -1.51 9.74
CA SER A 275 18.15 -1.53 11.06
C SER A 275 18.76 -2.51 12.10
N ARG A 276 20.08 -2.78 12.03
CA ARG A 276 20.81 -3.56 13.04
C ARG A 276 21.56 -2.71 14.07
N ASP A 277 21.83 -1.43 13.81
CA ASP A 277 22.59 -0.60 14.73
C ASP A 277 21.82 0.68 15.09
N GLY A 278 21.44 0.79 16.37
CA GLY A 278 20.66 1.90 16.94
C GLY A 278 21.45 3.21 17.08
N ALA A 279 22.19 3.60 16.05
CA ALA A 279 22.92 4.87 16.00
C ALA A 279 22.33 5.79 14.94
N ASN A 280 22.06 7.05 15.31
CA ASN A 280 21.78 8.16 14.38
C ASN A 280 22.99 8.37 13.45
N GLN A 281 23.12 7.57 12.39
CA GLN A 281 24.13 7.78 11.35
C GLN A 281 23.54 8.65 10.26
N GLU A 282 24.23 9.73 9.92
CA GLU A 282 23.92 10.54 8.75
C GLU A 282 24.17 9.73 7.48
N PHE A 283 23.13 9.51 6.68
CA PHE A 283 23.23 8.91 5.36
C PHE A 283 23.56 9.98 4.32
N CYS A 284 24.43 9.67 3.38
CA CYS A 284 24.75 10.56 2.25
C CYS A 284 24.64 9.79 0.93
N CYS A 285 23.78 10.28 0.03
CA CYS A 285 23.71 9.78 -1.34
C CYS A 285 24.85 10.40 -2.17
N ARG A 286 25.69 9.58 -2.80
CA ARG A 286 26.77 10.05 -3.69
C ARG A 286 26.57 9.52 -5.11
N GLY A 287 26.18 10.42 -6.02
CA GLY A 287 26.10 10.12 -7.45
C GLY A 287 24.82 9.37 -7.83
N THR A 288 23.91 10.07 -8.51
CA THR A 288 22.71 9.49 -9.12
C THR A 288 22.97 9.36 -10.62
N SER A 289 22.80 8.16 -11.18
CA SER A 289 22.86 7.95 -12.62
C SER A 289 21.59 7.25 -13.10
N ILE A 290 20.94 7.86 -14.08
CA ILE A 290 19.72 7.32 -14.70
C ILE A 290 20.14 6.46 -15.89
N LYS A 291 19.70 5.20 -15.92
CA LYS A 291 19.93 4.27 -17.04
C LYS A 291 18.59 3.72 -17.51
N CYS A 292 18.18 4.04 -18.72
CA CYS A 292 17.02 3.39 -19.32
C CYS A 292 17.43 1.98 -19.77
N LEU A 293 16.89 0.94 -19.15
CA LEU A 293 17.13 -0.45 -19.55
C LEU A 293 15.87 -0.97 -20.23
N ARG A 294 16.02 -1.47 -21.46
CA ARG A 294 14.94 -2.25 -22.10
C ARG A 294 15.05 -3.69 -21.62
N ALA A 295 14.03 -4.19 -20.92
CA ALA A 295 13.86 -5.63 -20.85
C ALA A 295 13.37 -6.08 -22.23
N THR A 296 14.15 -6.95 -22.88
CA THR A 296 13.73 -7.81 -24.00
C THR A 296 12.64 -7.25 -24.90
N GLU A 297 13.12 -6.59 -25.96
CA GLU A 297 12.46 -6.21 -27.23
C GLU A 297 11.11 -5.49 -27.27
N ASP A 298 10.30 -5.37 -26.20
CA ASP A 298 8.98 -4.69 -26.32
C ASP A 298 8.53 -3.75 -25.18
N LEU A 299 9.33 -3.45 -24.14
CA LEU A 299 8.88 -2.51 -23.08
C LEU A 299 9.97 -1.53 -22.58
N PRO A 300 9.67 -0.21 -22.47
CA PRO A 300 10.61 0.80 -21.97
C PRO A 300 10.53 0.98 -20.45
N MET A 301 11.47 0.40 -19.69
CA MET A 301 11.57 0.61 -18.24
C MET A 301 12.62 1.68 -17.89
N THR A 302 12.38 2.47 -16.85
CA THR A 302 13.41 3.38 -16.29
C THR A 302 14.05 2.78 -15.05
N LEU A 303 15.36 2.49 -15.14
CA LEU A 303 16.19 2.13 -14.01
C LEU A 303 16.98 3.37 -13.54
N VAL A 304 16.77 3.78 -12.29
CA VAL A 304 17.66 4.75 -11.66
C VAL A 304 18.63 3.98 -10.77
N SER A 305 19.90 4.35 -10.79
CA SER A 305 20.92 3.74 -9.91
C SER A 305 21.62 4.83 -9.10
N GLY A 306 21.88 4.54 -7.83
CA GLY A 306 22.49 5.48 -6.90
C GLY A 306 23.34 4.75 -5.87
N LYS A 307 24.45 5.38 -5.46
CA LYS A 307 25.25 4.86 -4.35
C LYS A 307 24.84 5.53 -3.05
N VAL A 308 24.58 4.70 -2.04
CA VAL A 308 24.36 5.17 -0.67
C VAL A 308 25.50 4.70 0.21
N VAL A 309 26.05 5.62 1.00
CA VAL A 309 27.10 5.30 1.98
C VAL A 309 26.47 5.25 3.37
N SER A 310 26.63 4.13 4.06
CA SER A 310 26.18 3.91 5.43
C SER A 310 27.31 3.28 6.25
N GLY A 311 27.69 3.89 7.38
CA GLY A 311 28.73 3.35 8.26
C GLY A 311 30.09 3.08 7.58
N GLY A 312 30.43 3.85 6.53
CA GLY A 312 31.66 3.65 5.75
C GLY A 312 31.61 2.53 4.70
N ARG A 313 30.49 1.83 4.54
CA ARG A 313 30.28 0.84 3.47
C ARG A 313 29.45 1.45 2.33
N GLU A 314 29.94 1.35 1.11
CA GLU A 314 29.18 1.71 -0.09
C GLU A 314 28.18 0.59 -0.42
N GLN A 315 26.89 0.93 -0.55
CA GLN A 315 25.88 0.05 -1.10
C GLN A 315 25.36 0.66 -2.41
N LEU A 316 25.38 -0.12 -3.49
CA LEU A 316 24.77 0.26 -4.75
C LEU A 316 23.31 -0.17 -4.74
N LEU A 317 22.42 0.82 -4.79
CA LEU A 317 20.98 0.63 -4.84
C LEU A 317 20.46 0.97 -6.24
N GLU A 318 19.44 0.24 -6.64
CA GLU A 318 18.75 0.39 -7.92
C GLU A 318 17.26 0.59 -7.64
N VAL A 319 16.68 1.63 -8.24
CA VAL A 319 15.26 1.98 -8.16
C VAL A 319 14.61 1.69 -9.50
N LEU A 320 13.55 0.89 -9.44
CA LEU A 320 12.74 0.51 -10.59
C LEU A 320 11.43 1.32 -10.55
N ALA A 321 11.23 2.13 -11.59
CA ALA A 321 10.03 2.95 -11.74
C ALA A 321 9.29 2.56 -13.02
N PRO A 322 7.96 2.33 -12.95
CA PRO A 322 7.15 2.02 -14.12
C PRO A 322 7.02 3.25 -15.01
N VAL A 323 6.95 3.02 -16.31
CA VAL A 323 6.78 4.06 -17.31
C VAL A 323 5.67 3.66 -18.28
N SER A 324 4.75 4.58 -18.56
CA SER A 324 3.79 4.39 -19.65
C SER A 324 4.34 5.04 -20.92
N PRO A 325 4.36 4.33 -22.07
CA PRO A 325 4.84 4.89 -23.33
C PRO A 325 3.93 6.05 -23.77
N ALA A 326 4.52 7.18 -24.19
CA ALA A 326 3.73 8.26 -24.77
C ALA A 326 3.21 7.86 -26.15
N ASN A 327 1.94 8.17 -26.41
CA ASN A 327 1.37 8.14 -27.75
C ASN A 327 2.13 9.17 -28.62
N SER A 328 3.07 8.70 -29.44
CA SER A 328 3.92 9.55 -30.24
C SER A 328 3.19 10.06 -31.48
N SER A 329 2.78 11.33 -31.45
CA SER A 329 2.51 12.12 -32.65
C SER A 329 3.38 13.37 -32.66
N SER A 330 4.71 13.20 -32.68
CA SER A 330 5.62 14.27 -33.11
C SER A 330 6.99 13.69 -33.45
N SER A 331 7.30 13.71 -34.74
CA SER A 331 8.61 13.45 -35.32
C SER A 331 9.61 14.58 -35.03
N GLY A 332 10.82 14.24 -34.59
CA GLY A 332 11.97 15.16 -34.65
C GLY A 332 13.09 14.90 -33.63
N SER A 333 14.25 14.50 -34.16
CA SER A 333 15.63 14.63 -33.61
C SER A 333 15.98 13.97 -32.26
N GLY A 334 16.72 12.87 -32.32
CA GLY A 334 18.17 12.91 -32.01
C GLY A 334 18.63 13.25 -30.60
N LEU A 335 17.95 12.76 -29.55
CA LEU A 335 18.53 12.49 -28.23
C LEU A 335 17.60 11.47 -27.57
N CYS A 336 18.12 10.54 -26.75
CA CYS A 336 17.26 9.63 -25.97
C CYS A 336 16.46 10.42 -24.92
N ASN A 337 15.42 11.13 -25.35
CA ASN A 337 14.36 11.65 -24.50
C ASN A 337 13.39 10.49 -24.30
N SER A 338 13.53 9.81 -23.16
CA SER A 338 12.54 8.87 -22.63
C SER A 338 11.17 9.57 -22.63
N THR A 339 10.37 9.31 -23.66
CA THR A 339 9.08 9.99 -23.84
C THR A 339 7.98 9.40 -22.97
N GLY A 340 8.26 8.29 -22.27
CA GLY A 340 7.33 7.76 -21.29
C GLY A 340 7.45 8.47 -19.94
N SER A 341 6.31 8.84 -19.36
CA SER A 341 6.25 9.49 -18.05
C SER A 341 5.92 8.49 -16.94
N HIS A 342 6.64 8.63 -15.82
CA HIS A 342 6.32 7.98 -14.55
C HIS A 342 4.95 8.45 -14.02
N PRO A 343 4.38 7.81 -12.98
CA PRO A 343 3.13 8.27 -12.38
C PRO A 343 3.21 9.75 -11.95
N THR A 344 2.16 10.50 -12.28
CA THR A 344 2.00 11.94 -12.05
C THR A 344 0.84 12.22 -11.09
N THR A 345 0.68 13.47 -10.68
CA THR A 345 -0.47 13.93 -9.89
C THR A 345 -1.82 13.58 -10.54
N ASN A 346 -1.93 13.65 -11.86
CA ASN A 346 -3.16 13.29 -12.58
C ASN A 346 -3.48 11.80 -12.39
N ASP A 347 -2.45 10.95 -12.46
CA ASP A 347 -2.58 9.50 -12.28
C ASP A 347 -3.05 9.21 -10.84
N LEU A 348 -2.40 9.82 -9.84
CA LEU A 348 -2.74 9.68 -8.42
C LEU A 348 -4.19 10.10 -8.11
N LEU A 349 -4.60 11.27 -8.56
CA LEU A 349 -5.96 11.78 -8.33
C LEU A 349 -7.01 10.91 -9.02
N THR A 350 -6.74 10.45 -10.24
CA THR A 350 -7.66 9.57 -10.99
C THR A 350 -7.92 8.28 -10.22
N VAL A 351 -6.86 7.62 -9.77
CA VAL A 351 -6.99 6.33 -9.06
C VAL A 351 -7.62 6.51 -7.68
N LEU A 352 -7.26 7.56 -6.95
CA LEU A 352 -7.90 7.89 -5.66
C LEU A 352 -9.42 8.06 -5.81
N LEU A 353 -9.84 8.78 -6.85
CA LEU A 353 -11.24 9.01 -7.17
C LEU A 353 -11.97 7.71 -7.55
N LEU A 354 -11.36 6.82 -8.34
CA LEU A 354 -11.90 5.49 -8.65
C LEU A 354 -12.05 4.61 -7.39
N ALA A 355 -11.14 4.75 -6.43
CA ALA A 355 -11.16 3.98 -5.18
C ALA A 355 -12.29 4.38 -4.22
N LEU A 356 -12.92 5.55 -4.42
CA LEU A 356 -14.04 6.00 -3.58
C LEU A 356 -15.22 4.99 -3.61
N PRO A 357 -15.91 4.77 -2.48
CA PRO A 357 -17.07 3.89 -2.44
C PRO A 357 -18.19 4.34 -3.39
N SER A 358 -18.94 3.38 -3.96
CA SER A 358 -20.06 3.70 -4.87
C SER A 358 -21.14 4.57 -4.22
N HIS A 359 -21.36 4.42 -2.92
CA HIS A 359 -22.34 5.24 -2.18
C HIS A 359 -21.93 6.71 -2.03
N THR A 360 -20.65 7.05 -2.28
CA THR A 360 -20.17 8.44 -2.23
C THR A 360 -20.95 9.34 -3.17
N TRP A 361 -21.38 8.81 -4.31
CA TRP A 361 -22.01 9.56 -5.39
C TRP A 361 -23.53 9.75 -5.22
N LEU A 362 -24.17 9.02 -4.30
CA LEU A 362 -25.63 8.99 -4.14
C LEU A 362 -26.24 10.34 -3.71
N GLY A 363 -25.43 11.31 -3.29
CA GLY A 363 -25.89 12.67 -2.97
C GLY A 363 -26.32 13.49 -4.18
N ILE A 364 -25.92 13.12 -5.40
CA ILE A 364 -26.21 13.87 -6.63
C ILE A 364 -27.71 13.79 -6.95
N LYS A 365 -28.37 14.95 -7.01
CA LYS A 365 -29.82 15.07 -7.24
C LYS A 365 -30.26 14.79 -8.67
N ASP A 366 -29.45 15.16 -9.65
CA ASP A 366 -29.76 14.95 -11.07
C ASP A 366 -29.53 13.47 -11.44
N GLU A 367 -30.60 12.74 -11.73
CA GLU A 367 -30.54 11.30 -12.03
C GLU A 367 -29.71 10.96 -13.27
N ARG A 368 -29.70 11.84 -14.28
CA ARG A 368 -28.91 11.63 -15.52
C ARG A 368 -27.43 11.81 -15.22
N LEU A 369 -27.07 12.81 -14.42
CA LEU A 369 -25.71 13.02 -13.96
C LEU A 369 -25.26 11.89 -13.04
N LEU A 370 -26.10 11.46 -12.10
CA LEU A 370 -25.80 10.35 -11.19
C LEU A 370 -25.50 9.07 -11.97
N THR A 371 -26.32 8.71 -12.96
CA THR A 371 -26.09 7.55 -13.82
C THR A 371 -24.76 7.67 -14.57
N LYS A 372 -24.44 8.86 -15.09
CA LYS A 372 -23.17 9.12 -15.78
C LYS A 372 -21.95 9.02 -14.85
N ILE A 373 -22.06 9.51 -13.62
CA ILE A 373 -21.01 9.39 -12.60
C ILE A 373 -20.85 7.93 -12.19
N GLN A 374 -21.94 7.19 -11.98
CA GLN A 374 -21.87 5.76 -11.68
C GLN A 374 -21.20 4.97 -12.80
N ASP A 375 -21.46 5.28 -14.08
CA ASP A 375 -20.75 4.67 -15.22
C ASP A 375 -19.24 4.95 -15.20
N ILE A 376 -18.85 6.21 -14.99
CA ILE A 376 -17.44 6.65 -15.01
C ILE A 376 -16.63 6.06 -13.85
N PHE A 377 -17.24 5.94 -12.67
CA PHE A 377 -16.58 5.51 -11.44
C PHE A 377 -16.87 4.04 -11.08
N SER A 378 -17.60 3.31 -11.92
CA SER A 378 -17.87 1.88 -11.69
C SER A 378 -16.59 1.07 -11.81
N THR A 379 -16.28 0.30 -10.77
CA THR A 379 -15.18 -0.67 -10.82
C THR A 379 -15.46 -1.83 -11.76
N GLU A 380 -16.72 -2.15 -12.05
CA GLU A 380 -17.10 -3.26 -12.93
C GLU A 380 -16.76 -2.97 -14.41
N ASN A 381 -16.59 -1.69 -14.76
CA ASN A 381 -16.23 -1.24 -16.11
C ASN A 381 -14.71 -1.12 -16.33
N LEU A 382 -13.90 -1.38 -15.30
CA LEU A 382 -12.45 -1.26 -15.37
C LEU A 382 -11.84 -2.59 -15.86
N PRO A 383 -10.73 -2.55 -16.62
CA PRO A 383 -9.95 -3.76 -16.92
C PRO A 383 -9.47 -4.45 -15.64
N ASP A 384 -9.30 -5.77 -15.68
CA ASP A 384 -9.03 -6.62 -14.50
C ASP A 384 -7.88 -6.11 -13.63
N VAL A 385 -6.78 -5.69 -14.26
CA VAL A 385 -5.54 -5.28 -13.57
C VAL A 385 -5.73 -3.95 -12.85
N LEU A 386 -6.34 -2.95 -13.49
CA LEU A 386 -6.75 -1.71 -12.84
C LEU A 386 -7.85 -1.92 -11.80
N GLN A 387 -8.81 -2.82 -12.05
CA GLN A 387 -9.88 -3.13 -11.12
C GLN A 387 -9.32 -3.63 -9.79
N GLU A 388 -8.39 -4.59 -9.82
CA GLU A 388 -7.75 -5.11 -8.60
C GLU A 388 -6.95 -4.03 -7.85
N GLU A 389 -6.26 -3.14 -8.55
CA GLU A 389 -5.55 -2.01 -7.95
C GLU A 389 -6.50 -1.04 -7.24
N VAL A 390 -7.62 -0.69 -7.89
CA VAL A 390 -8.65 0.20 -7.33
C VAL A 390 -9.33 -0.47 -6.13
N LEU A 391 -9.64 -1.76 -6.20
CA LEU A 391 -10.20 -2.51 -5.08
C LEU A 391 -9.21 -2.62 -3.92
N HIS A 392 -7.91 -2.74 -4.19
CA HIS A 392 -6.86 -2.72 -3.18
C HIS A 392 -6.84 -1.40 -2.41
N LEU A 393 -6.84 -0.26 -3.11
CA LEU A 393 -6.91 1.06 -2.47
C LEU A 393 -8.22 1.29 -1.70
N ARG A 394 -9.35 0.82 -2.26
CA ARG A 394 -10.65 0.91 -1.58
C ARG A 394 -10.66 0.13 -0.26
N ARG A 395 -9.99 -1.04 -0.21
CA ARG A 395 -9.80 -1.81 1.03
C ARG A 395 -8.97 -1.03 2.06
N GLN A 396 -7.89 -0.37 1.63
CA GLN A 396 -7.09 0.50 2.50
C GLN A 396 -7.94 1.65 3.07
N LEU A 397 -8.70 2.34 2.22
CA LEU A 397 -9.56 3.46 2.63
C LEU A 397 -10.63 3.04 3.65
N GLN A 398 -11.26 1.88 3.44
CA GLN A 398 -12.22 1.30 4.38
C GLN A 398 -11.57 0.95 5.73
N PHE A 399 -10.33 0.47 5.71
CA PHE A 399 -9.60 0.20 6.93
C PHE A 399 -9.31 1.48 7.72
N LEU A 400 -8.82 2.53 7.04
CA LEU A 400 -8.55 3.83 7.66
C LEU A 400 -9.81 4.44 8.30
N ARG A 401 -10.97 4.31 7.63
CA ARG A 401 -12.27 4.68 8.22
C ARG A 401 -12.53 3.96 9.54
N ARG A 402 -12.31 2.65 9.61
CA ARG A 402 -12.52 1.85 10.84
C ARG A 402 -11.52 2.18 11.95
N CYS A 403 -10.32 2.66 11.60
CA CYS A 403 -9.34 3.13 12.58
C CYS A 403 -9.75 4.47 13.19
N LYS A 404 -10.34 5.38 12.41
CA LYS A 404 -10.90 6.65 12.92
C LYS A 404 -11.97 6.41 13.98
N ASP A 405 -12.87 5.45 13.77
CA ASP A 405 -13.96 5.14 14.72
C ASP A 405 -13.48 4.50 16.04
N ARG A 406 -12.17 4.24 16.17
CA ARG A 406 -11.53 3.59 17.34
C ARG A 406 -10.50 4.48 18.03
N GLY A 407 -10.28 5.69 17.53
CA GLY A 407 -9.33 6.67 18.06
C GLY A 407 -9.95 7.64 19.05
#